data_AF-A0A7S1XSL7-F1
#
_entry.id   AF-A0A7S1XSL7-F1
#
_cell.length_a   1.000
_cell.length_b   1.000
_cell.length_c   1.000
_cell.angle_alpha   90.00
_cell.angle_beta   90.00
_cell.angle_gamma   90.00
#
_symmetry.space_group_name_H-M   'P 1'
#
loop_
_entity.id
_entity.type
_entity.pdbx_description
1 polymer ?
#
loop_
_entity_poly.entity_id
_entity_poly.type
_entity_poly.pdbx_seq_one_letter_code
_entity_poly.pdbx_strand_id
1 'polypeptide(L)'
;AIISKHAGGIGLSVHNIRATNSYIAGTNGTSNGLVPMLRVFNNTARYVDQGGGKRKGSIAIYLEPWHSDIFEWLDLRKNHGNELERARDLFYGLWVPDLFMERVE
;
A
#
# COMPACT_ATOMS: atom_id res chain seq x y z
N ALA A 1 -3.34 10.50 -8.59
CA ALA A 1 -3.22 11.97 -8.50
C ALA A 1 -4.48 12.69 -9.00
N ILE A 2 -4.91 12.50 -10.26
CA ILE A 2 -6.05 13.24 -10.86
C ILE A 2 -7.35 13.05 -10.08
N ILE A 3 -7.68 11.82 -9.66
CA ILE A 3 -8.90 11.54 -8.88
C ILE A 3 -8.87 12.26 -7.53
N SER A 4 -7.74 12.18 -6.81
CA SER A 4 -7.56 12.87 -5.52
C SER A 4 -7.71 14.39 -5.66
N LYS A 5 -7.19 14.99 -6.74
CA LYS A 5 -7.33 16.43 -7.02
C LYS A 5 -8.79 16.89 -7.06
N HIS A 6 -9.70 16.05 -7.55
CA HIS A 6 -11.13 16.35 -7.66
C HIS A 6 -11.94 15.88 -6.45
N ALA A 7 -11.32 15.82 -5.29
CA ALA A 7 -11.94 15.40 -4.02
C ALA A 7 -12.43 13.94 -3.95
N GLY A 8 -11.99 13.07 -4.86
CA GLY A 8 -12.34 11.65 -4.85
C GLY A 8 -11.50 10.83 -3.87
N GLY A 9 -12.14 9.96 -3.09
CA GLY A 9 -11.46 8.88 -2.34
C GLY A 9 -11.15 7.70 -3.26
N ILE A 10 -10.05 6.99 -3.01
CA ILE A 10 -9.58 5.89 -3.88
C ILE A 10 -9.45 4.61 -3.06
N GLY A 11 -10.02 3.52 -3.56
CA GLY A 11 -9.67 2.16 -3.16
C GLY A 11 -8.76 1.53 -4.23
N LEU A 12 -7.59 1.05 -3.86
CA LEU A 12 -6.61 0.45 -4.76
C LEU A 12 -6.27 -0.96 -4.30
N SER A 13 -6.56 -1.94 -5.15
CA SER A 13 -6.09 -3.31 -5.00
C SER A 13 -4.65 -3.42 -5.52
N VAL A 14 -3.77 -4.06 -4.74
CA VAL A 14 -2.34 -4.21 -5.07
C VAL A 14 -1.87 -5.67 -5.13
N HIS A 15 -2.79 -6.65 -5.17
CA HIS A 15 -2.50 -8.09 -5.15
C HIS A 15 -1.58 -8.55 -6.30
N ASN A 16 -1.65 -7.86 -7.45
CA ASN A 16 -0.93 -8.23 -8.67
C ASN A 16 0.49 -7.66 -8.75
N ILE A 17 0.93 -6.92 -7.73
CA ILE A 17 2.29 -6.41 -7.67
C ILE A 17 3.20 -7.51 -7.12
N ARG A 18 4.35 -7.74 -7.76
CA ARG A 18 5.29 -8.77 -7.32
C ARG A 18 5.89 -8.40 -5.95
N ALA A 19 6.10 -9.41 -5.12
CA ALA A 19 6.67 -9.25 -3.79
C ALA A 19 8.18 -8.96 -3.82
N THR A 20 8.72 -8.57 -2.67
CA THR A 20 10.16 -8.37 -2.44
C THR A 20 10.96 -9.60 -2.89
N ASN A 21 12.14 -9.38 -3.47
CA ASN A 21 13.04 -10.40 -4.00
C ASN A 21 12.54 -11.17 -5.25
N SER A 22 11.37 -10.84 -5.80
CA SER A 22 10.90 -11.41 -7.06
C SER A 22 11.80 -11.01 -8.24
N TYR A 23 12.11 -11.95 -9.13
CA TYR A 23 12.99 -11.71 -10.28
C TYR A 23 12.43 -10.67 -11.27
N ILE A 24 13.32 -9.86 -11.86
CA ILE A 24 13.01 -8.88 -12.91
C ILE A 24 13.87 -9.18 -14.14
N ALA A 25 13.25 -9.73 -15.18
CA ALA A 25 13.95 -10.13 -16.41
C ALA A 25 14.67 -8.97 -17.11
N GLY A 26 14.05 -7.80 -17.21
CA GLY A 26 14.60 -6.67 -17.98
C GLY A 26 15.86 -6.04 -17.40
N THR A 27 16.04 -6.08 -16.08
CA THR A 27 17.22 -5.51 -15.39
C THR A 27 18.12 -6.58 -14.79
N ASN A 28 17.76 -7.87 -14.95
CA ASN A 28 18.36 -9.00 -14.26
C ASN A 28 18.51 -8.78 -12.74
N GLY A 29 17.56 -8.06 -12.14
CA GLY A 29 17.56 -7.67 -10.74
C GLY A 29 16.42 -8.30 -9.96
N THR A 30 16.27 -7.88 -8.70
CA THR A 30 15.19 -8.29 -7.81
C THR A 30 14.27 -7.12 -7.50
N SER A 31 13.00 -7.43 -7.22
CA SER A 31 12.02 -6.42 -6.83
C SER A 31 12.23 -5.97 -5.39
N ASN A 32 11.97 -4.68 -5.15
CA ASN A 32 11.94 -4.12 -3.81
C ASN A 32 10.55 -4.26 -3.14
N GLY A 33 9.60 -4.94 -3.79
CA GLY A 33 8.28 -5.28 -3.22
C GLY A 33 7.31 -4.11 -3.05
N LEU A 34 6.31 -4.31 -2.19
CA LEU A 34 5.21 -3.37 -1.96
C LEU A 34 5.63 -2.12 -1.19
N VAL A 35 6.50 -2.24 -0.19
CA VAL A 35 6.79 -1.14 0.75
C VAL A 35 7.28 0.13 0.03
N PRO A 36 8.29 0.08 -0.86
CA PRO A 36 8.77 1.28 -1.56
C PRO A 36 7.73 1.85 -2.52
N MET A 37 6.95 0.99 -3.18
CA MET A 37 5.87 1.42 -4.06
C MET A 37 4.80 2.19 -3.29
N LEU A 38 4.34 1.64 -2.15
CA LEU A 38 3.34 2.28 -1.30
C LEU A 38 3.83 3.61 -0.69
N ARG A 39 5.13 3.77 -0.46
CA ARG A 39 5.69 5.07 -0.06
C ARG A 39 5.53 6.15 -1.13
N VAL A 40 5.62 5.80 -2.41
CA VAL A 40 5.36 6.75 -3.51
C VAL A 40 3.88 7.18 -3.49
N PHE A 41 2.96 6.24 -3.25
CA PHE A 41 1.54 6.56 -3.07
C PHE A 41 1.30 7.43 -1.83
N ASN A 42 1.96 7.13 -0.72
CA ASN A 42 1.89 7.93 0.50
C ASN A 42 2.29 9.39 0.24
N ASN A 43 3.44 9.58 -0.42
CA ASN A 43 3.93 10.91 -0.78
C ASN A 43 2.97 11.63 -1.74
N THR A 44 2.37 10.89 -2.68
CA THR A 44 1.36 11.43 -3.60
C THR A 44 0.09 11.87 -2.85
N ALA A 45 -0.38 11.08 -1.86
CA ALA A 45 -1.54 11.42 -1.05
C ALA A 45 -1.30 12.67 -0.18
N ARG A 46 -0.06 12.83 0.33
CA ARG A 46 0.36 14.03 1.06
C ARG A 46 0.44 15.26 0.16
N TYR A 47 0.95 15.09 -1.06
CA TYR A 47 1.18 16.19 -1.99
C TYR A 47 -0.13 16.70 -2.60
N VAL A 48 -1.04 15.79 -2.96
CA VAL A 48 -2.32 16.13 -3.58
C VAL A 48 -3.37 16.34 -2.49
N ASP A 49 -3.35 17.51 -1.87
CA ASP A 49 -4.44 17.96 -1.01
C ASP A 49 -5.67 18.36 -1.85
N GLN A 50 -6.84 18.10 -1.28
CA GLN A 50 -8.12 18.46 -1.88
C GLN A 50 -8.52 19.85 -1.38
N GLY A 51 -8.68 20.78 -2.33
CA GLY A 51 -9.42 22.04 -2.10
C GLY A 51 -8.70 23.11 -1.28
N GLY A 52 -7.37 23.21 -1.37
CA GLY A 52 -6.60 24.31 -0.76
C GLY A 52 -6.34 24.09 0.73
N GLY A 53 -5.97 22.87 1.10
CA GLY A 53 -5.60 22.46 2.46
C GLY A 53 -6.74 21.85 3.29
N LYS A 54 -7.97 21.79 2.75
CA LYS A 54 -9.15 21.39 3.55
C LYS A 54 -9.25 19.89 3.81
N ARG A 55 -8.74 19.04 2.90
CA ARG A 55 -8.76 17.57 3.11
C ARG A 55 -7.54 16.91 2.48
N LYS A 56 -6.82 16.10 3.27
CA LYS A 56 -5.74 15.26 2.76
C LYS A 56 -6.31 14.23 1.77
N GLY A 57 -5.56 13.92 0.72
CA GLY A 57 -5.93 12.82 -0.18
C GLY A 57 -6.13 11.53 0.61
N SER A 58 -7.17 10.76 0.27
CA SER A 58 -7.51 9.51 0.94
C SER A 58 -7.40 8.35 -0.04
N ILE A 59 -6.47 7.44 0.25
CA ILE A 59 -6.22 6.23 -0.54
C ILE A 59 -6.25 5.04 0.41
N ALA A 60 -7.16 4.11 0.18
CA ALA A 60 -7.24 2.82 0.85
C ALA A 60 -6.57 1.76 -0.03
N ILE A 61 -5.61 1.03 0.55
CA ILE A 61 -4.87 -0.04 -0.09
C ILE A 61 -5.46 -1.37 0.37
N TYR A 62 -5.82 -2.22 -0.59
CA TYR A 62 -6.33 -3.56 -0.35
C TYR A 62 -5.30 -4.61 -0.74
N LEU A 63 -5.01 -5.53 0.19
CA LEU A 63 -4.10 -6.65 -0.01
C LEU A 63 -4.74 -7.97 0.49
N GLU A 64 -4.43 -9.07 -0.19
CA GLU A 64 -4.88 -10.40 0.22
C GLU A 64 -3.82 -11.02 1.14
N PRO A 65 -4.21 -11.79 2.18
CA PRO A 65 -3.31 -12.22 3.25
C PRO A 65 -2.24 -13.23 2.81
N TRP A 66 -2.36 -13.82 1.62
CA TRP A 66 -1.38 -14.76 1.07
C TRP A 66 -0.19 -14.08 0.37
N HIS A 67 -0.24 -12.76 0.16
CA HIS A 67 0.83 -12.04 -0.52
C HIS A 67 2.13 -12.07 0.31
N SER A 68 3.29 -12.32 -0.32
CA SER A 68 4.53 -12.57 0.44
C SER A 68 5.03 -11.37 1.28
N ASP A 69 4.69 -10.14 0.90
CA ASP A 69 4.99 -8.92 1.69
C ASP A 69 3.91 -8.58 2.76
N ILE A 70 3.04 -9.53 3.15
CA ILE A 70 1.90 -9.24 4.03
C ILE A 70 2.30 -8.70 5.40
N PHE A 71 3.38 -9.21 5.99
CA PHE A 71 3.81 -8.80 7.34
C PHE A 71 4.38 -7.38 7.34
N GLU A 72 5.23 -7.05 6.36
CA GLU A 72 5.74 -5.70 6.18
C GLU A 72 4.62 -4.72 5.85
N TRP A 73 3.61 -5.15 5.09
CA TRP A 73 2.43 -4.36 4.77
C TRP A 73 1.60 -3.99 6.02
N LEU A 74 1.39 -4.95 6.93
CA LEU A 74 0.67 -4.72 8.20
C LEU A 74 1.38 -3.69 9.09
N ASP A 75 2.70 -3.55 8.94
CA ASP A 75 3.52 -2.66 9.74
C ASP A 75 3.55 -1.21 9.25
N LEU A 76 3.08 -0.95 8.02
CA LEU A 76 3.20 0.35 7.35
C LEU A 76 2.54 1.51 8.09
N ARG A 77 1.49 1.23 8.89
CA ARG A 77 0.76 2.26 9.67
C ARG A 77 1.23 2.35 11.13
N LYS A 78 2.10 1.46 11.61
CA LYS A 78 2.56 1.49 13.00
C LYS A 78 3.29 2.80 13.30
N ASN A 79 3.10 3.32 14.52
CA ASN A 79 3.75 4.57 14.94
C ASN A 79 5.25 4.39 15.20
N HIS A 80 5.66 3.22 15.70
CA HIS A 80 7.06 2.91 15.98
C HIS A 80 7.78 2.21 14.81
N GLY A 81 9.10 2.30 14.80
CA GLY A 81 10.00 1.66 13.84
C GLY A 81 10.58 2.63 12.81
N ASN A 82 11.20 2.09 11.76
CA ASN A 82 11.94 2.87 10.75
C ASN A 82 10.98 3.70 9.87
N GLU A 83 11.12 5.02 9.85
CA GLU A 83 10.32 5.93 9.02
C GLU A 83 10.42 5.62 7.51
N LEU A 84 11.54 5.05 7.06
CA LEU A 84 11.73 4.66 5.66
C LEU A 84 10.92 3.42 5.26
N GLU A 85 10.29 2.75 6.22
CA GLU A 85 9.45 1.56 6.04
C GLU A 85 8.00 1.85 6.48
N ARG A 86 7.57 3.13 6.44
CA ARG A 86 6.22 3.54 6.86
C ARG A 86 5.51 4.33 5.78
N ALA A 87 4.19 4.21 5.75
CA ALA A 87 3.30 4.89 4.82
C ALA A 87 1.97 5.24 5.52
N ARG A 88 2.06 6.09 6.55
CA ARG A 88 0.96 6.35 7.50
C ARG A 88 -0.19 7.21 6.99
N ASP A 89 0.01 7.94 5.88
CA ASP A 89 -1.03 8.75 5.25
C ASP A 89 -1.96 7.91 4.36
N LEU A 90 -1.69 6.61 4.20
CA LEU A 90 -2.55 5.65 3.53
C LEU A 90 -3.47 4.94 4.53
N PHE A 91 -4.60 4.44 4.02
CA PHE A 91 -5.50 3.53 4.72
C PHE A 91 -5.26 2.10 4.23
N TYR A 92 -5.53 1.12 5.08
CA TYR A 92 -5.20 -0.28 4.82
C TYR A 92 -6.42 -1.15 5.10
N GLY A 93 -6.73 -2.05 4.17
CA GLY A 93 -7.80 -3.04 4.29
C GLY A 93 -7.30 -4.42 3.84
N LEU A 94 -7.63 -5.46 4.61
CA LEU A 94 -7.39 -6.84 4.19
C LEU A 94 -8.56 -7.31 3.34
N TRP A 95 -8.25 -7.92 2.20
CA TRP A 95 -9.20 -8.67 1.40
C TRP A 95 -9.05 -10.14 1.77
N VAL A 96 -9.86 -10.64 2.70
CA VAL A 96 -9.64 -11.95 3.34
C VAL A 96 -10.48 -13.03 2.63
N PRO A 97 -9.85 -14.07 2.04
CA PRO A 97 -10.57 -15.23 1.52
C PRO A 97 -11.06 -16.15 2.66
N ASP A 98 -12.18 -16.84 2.46
CA ASP A 98 -12.71 -17.81 3.43
C ASP A 98 -11.68 -18.88 3.80
N LEU A 99 -10.92 -19.37 2.81
CA LEU A 99 -9.85 -20.35 2.97
C LEU A 99 -8.73 -19.88 3.94
N PHE A 100 -8.52 -18.58 4.11
CA PHE A 100 -7.61 -18.08 5.14
C PHE A 100 -8.21 -18.27 6.53
N MET A 101 -9.50 -17.95 6.70
CA MET A 101 -10.21 -18.10 7.97
C MET A 101 -10.32 -19.57 8.38
N GLU A 102 -10.66 -20.46 7.45
CA GLU A 102 -10.71 -21.92 7.67
C GLU A 102 -9.37 -22.51 8.14
N ARG A 103 -8.23 -21.90 7.76
CA ARG A 103 -6.90 -22.34 8.20
C ARG A 103 -6.45 -21.75 9.53
N VAL A 104 -7.14 -20.71 10.02
CA VAL A 104 -6.85 -20.07 11.31
C VAL A 104 -7.61 -20.75 12.45
N GLU A 105 -8.80 -21.30 12.17
CA GLU A 105 -9.60 -22.11 13.11
C GLU A 105 -8.87 -23.37 13.58
#